data_AF-A0A843L3F6-F1
#
_entry.id   AF-A0A843L3F6-F1
#
_cell.length_a   1.000
_cell.length_b   1.000
_cell.length_c   1.000
_cell.angle_alpha   90.00
_cell.angle_beta   90.00
_cell.angle_gamma   90.00
#
_symmetry.space_group_name_H-M   'P 1'
#
loop_
_entity.id
_entity.type
_entity.pdbx_description
1 polymer ?
#
loop_
_entity_poly.entity_id
_entity_poly.type
_entity_poly.pdbx_seq_one_letter_code
_entity_poly.pdbx_strand_id
1 'polypeptide(L)' 'MEVRTLAEIRAGGFEALVESPGSADAIRFIRSYPHGSGDYTRERKAWLEQDLDTIVAGILERRKKEDSL' A
#
# COMPACT_ATOMS: atom_id res chain seq x y z
N MET A 1 -0.26 18.92 -1.76
CA MET A 1 0.72 17.89 -1.34
C MET A 1 1.49 17.51 -2.58
N GLU A 2 2.81 17.71 -2.58
CA GLU A 2 3.66 17.28 -3.70
C GLU A 2 3.54 15.77 -3.88
N VAL A 3 3.16 15.33 -5.10
CA VAL A 3 2.99 13.92 -5.41
C VAL A 3 4.33 13.37 -5.85
N ARG A 4 4.94 12.56 -4.99
CA ARG A 4 6.19 11.86 -5.32
C ARG A 4 5.94 10.83 -6.41
N THR A 5 6.87 10.74 -7.34
CA THR A 5 6.96 9.67 -8.33
C THR A 5 7.24 8.32 -7.65
N LEU A 6 6.91 7.22 -8.35
CA LEU A 6 7.26 5.88 -7.87
C LEU A 6 8.78 5.66 -7.72
N ALA A 7 9.59 6.43 -8.45
CA ALA A 7 11.04 6.39 -8.31
C ALA A 7 11.48 7.00 -6.98
N GLU A 8 10.96 8.19 -6.65
CA GLU A 8 11.28 8.89 -5.39
C GLU A 8 10.79 8.12 -4.17
N ILE A 9 9.60 7.51 -4.24
CA ILE A 9 9.09 6.66 -3.16
C ILE A 9 10.01 5.45 -2.94
N ARG A 10 10.47 4.81 -4.02
CA ARG A 10 11.37 3.65 -3.92
C ARG A 10 12.74 4.04 -3.36
N ALA A 11 13.31 5.15 -3.82
CA ALA A 11 14.60 5.64 -3.33
C ALA A 11 14.55 5.94 -1.83
N GLY A 12 13.57 6.74 -1.38
CA GLY A 12 13.44 7.08 0.03
C GLY A 12 13.11 5.86 0.92
N GLY A 13 12.31 4.92 0.41
CA GLY A 13 12.02 3.67 1.13
C GLY A 13 13.27 2.79 1.29
N PHE A 14 14.12 2.73 0.28
CA PHE A 14 15.38 1.98 0.36
C PHE A 14 16.38 2.66 1.31
N GLU A 15 16.51 4.00 1.26
CA GLU A 15 17.34 4.75 2.20
C GLU A 15 16.93 4.47 3.65
N ALA A 16 15.65 4.62 3.98
CA ALA A 16 15.14 4.34 5.32
C ALA A 16 15.37 2.88 5.75
N LEU A 17 15.27 1.93 4.83
CA LEU A 17 15.58 0.52 5.11
C LEU A 17 17.06 0.28 5.35
N VAL A 18 17.97 1.04 4.75
CA VAL A 18 19.41 0.93 4.97
C VAL A 18 19.84 1.58 6.30
N GLU A 19 19.18 2.65 6.74
CA GLU A 19 19.54 3.40 7.94
C GLU A 19 19.55 2.57 9.23
N SER A 20 18.66 1.58 9.37
CA SER A 20 18.51 0.79 10.60
C SER A 20 19.44 -0.44 10.68
N PRO A 21 19.39 -1.39 9.72
CA PRO A 21 20.20 -2.61 9.73
C PRO A 21 21.52 -2.49 8.93
N GLY A 22 21.73 -1.39 8.18
CA GLY A 22 22.84 -1.27 7.24
C GLY A 22 22.59 -1.99 5.90
N SER A 23 23.46 -1.74 4.92
CA SER A 23 23.25 -2.16 3.53
C SER A 23 23.21 -3.67 3.34
N ALA A 24 24.07 -4.42 4.04
CA ALA A 24 24.15 -5.87 3.91
C ALA A 24 22.86 -6.56 4.39
N ASP A 25 22.35 -6.16 5.55
CA ASP A 25 21.15 -6.75 6.13
C ASP A 25 19.88 -6.23 5.47
N ALA A 26 19.86 -4.99 4.95
CA ALA A 26 18.79 -4.50 4.08
C ALA A 26 18.64 -5.35 2.80
N ILE A 27 19.74 -5.71 2.15
CA ILE A 27 19.73 -6.60 0.97
C ILE A 27 19.24 -8.00 1.35
N ARG A 28 19.70 -8.55 2.48
CA ARG A 28 19.25 -9.87 2.97
C ARG A 28 17.76 -9.85 3.29
N PHE A 29 17.26 -8.78 3.92
CA PHE A 29 15.85 -8.59 4.21
C PHE A 29 15.01 -8.61 2.94
N ILE A 30 15.36 -7.83 1.92
CA ILE A 30 14.64 -7.83 0.62
C ILE A 30 14.66 -9.21 -0.02
N ARG A 31 15.80 -9.91 0.02
CA ARG A 31 15.94 -11.25 -0.56
C ARG A 31 15.25 -12.37 0.23
N SER A 32 14.93 -12.13 1.50
CA SER A 32 14.25 -13.10 2.33
C SER A 32 12.79 -13.31 1.93
N TYR A 33 12.21 -12.34 1.22
CA TYR A 33 10.88 -12.48 0.66
C TYR A 33 10.90 -13.51 -0.48
N PRO A 34 10.01 -14.51 -0.44
CA PRO A 34 9.86 -15.43 -1.56
C PRO A 34 9.40 -14.65 -2.80
N HIS A 35 9.58 -15.27 -3.96
CA HIS A 35 8.95 -14.74 -5.17
C HIS A 35 7.44 -14.70 -4.91
N GLY A 36 6.81 -13.59 -5.31
CA GLY A 36 5.36 -13.45 -5.22
C GLY A 36 4.70 -14.65 -5.91
N SER A 37 3.74 -15.27 -5.24
CA SER A 37 2.97 -16.39 -5.74
C SER A 37 1.48 -16.10 -5.61
N GLY A 38 0.66 -16.87 -6.33
CA GLY A 38 -0.78 -16.67 -6.36
C GLY A 38 -1.23 -15.60 -7.37
N ASP A 39 -2.54 -15.39 -7.40
CA ASP A 39 -3.18 -14.35 -8.20
C ASP A 39 -4.01 -13.47 -7.28
N TYR A 40 -3.39 -12.40 -6.79
CA TYR A 40 -4.04 -11.46 -5.90
C TYR A 40 -5.34 -10.91 -6.47
N THR A 41 -5.41 -10.67 -7.79
CA THR A 41 -6.62 -10.14 -8.44
C THR A 41 -7.78 -11.11 -8.34
N ARG A 42 -7.53 -12.42 -8.53
CA ARG A 42 -8.54 -13.47 -8.36
C ARG A 42 -8.84 -13.74 -6.89
N GLU A 43 -7.82 -13.95 -6.08
CA GLU A 43 -7.91 -14.37 -4.68
C GLU A 43 -8.55 -13.31 -3.79
N ARG A 44 -8.34 -12.02 -4.08
CA ARG A 44 -8.93 -10.90 -3.33
C ARG A 44 -10.45 -11.00 -3.21
N LYS A 45 -11.13 -11.58 -4.20
CA LYS A 45 -12.59 -11.73 -4.20
C LYS A 45 -13.12 -12.64 -3.09
N ALA A 46 -12.30 -13.53 -2.54
CA ALA A 46 -12.73 -14.49 -1.52
C ALA A 46 -12.89 -13.87 -0.13
N TRP A 47 -12.14 -12.81 0.20
CA TRP A 47 -12.13 -12.21 1.52
C TRP A 47 -12.48 -10.72 1.55
N LEU A 48 -12.53 -10.06 0.39
CA LEU A 48 -12.92 -8.66 0.35
C LEU A 48 -14.42 -8.56 0.13
N GLU A 49 -15.14 -8.35 1.22
CA GLU A 49 -16.60 -8.32 1.25
C GLU A 49 -17.20 -7.17 0.42
N GLN A 50 -16.48 -6.05 0.33
CA GLN A 50 -16.95 -4.84 -0.35
C GLN A 50 -16.00 -4.48 -1.49
N ASP A 51 -16.57 -4.20 -2.66
CA ASP A 51 -15.83 -3.60 -3.75
C ASP A 51 -15.45 -2.14 -3.43
N LEU A 52 -14.51 -1.59 -4.21
CA LEU A 52 -13.99 -0.25 -3.99
C LEU A 52 -15.09 0.81 -4.09
N ASP A 53 -16.02 0.66 -5.03
CA ASP A 53 -17.07 1.65 -5.28
C ASP A 53 -18.03 1.70 -4.09
N THR A 54 -18.35 0.55 -3.50
CA THR A 54 -19.14 0.46 -2.26
C THR A 54 -18.46 1.21 -1.10
N ILE A 55 -17.15 1.02 -0.91
CA ILE A 55 -16.39 1.71 0.14
C ILE A 55 -16.39 3.22 -0.11
N VAL A 56 -16.12 3.64 -1.35
CA VAL A 56 -16.08 5.05 -1.74
C VAL A 56 -17.45 5.72 -1.53
N ALA A 57 -18.54 5.07 -1.94
CA ALA A 57 -19.89 5.58 -1.71
C ALA A 57 -20.16 5.81 -0.22
N GLY A 58 -19.78 4.86 0.64
CA GLY A 58 -19.93 4.99 2.10
C GLY A 58 -19.10 6.13 2.72
N ILE A 59 -17.93 6.45 2.15
CA ILE A 59 -17.12 7.61 2.56
C ILE A 59 -17.82 8.91 2.15
N LEU A 60 -18.32 9.00 0.91
CA LEU A 60 -18.98 10.19 0.39
C LEU A 60 -20.29 10.51 1.15
N GLU A 61 -21.09 9.49 1.45
CA GLU A 61 -22.33 9.67 2.21
C GLU A 61 -22.08 10.15 3.65
N ARG A 62 -21.00 9.69 4.29
CA ARG A 62 -20.59 10.21 5.60
C ARG A 62 -20.23 11.69 5.54
N ARG A 63 -19.42 12.09 4.55
CA ARG A 63 -19.02 13.49 4.36
C ARG A 63 -20.21 14.40 4.10
N LYS A 64 -21.16 13.99 3.25
CA LYS A 64 -22.40 14.74 3.03
C LYS A 64 -23.18 14.96 4.32
N LYS A 65 -23.31 13.96 5.17
CA LYS A 65 -23.99 14.09 6.48
C LYS A 65 -23.27 15.06 7.42
N GLU A 66 -21.95 15.08 7.42
CA GLU A 66 -21.15 16.02 8.19
C GLU A 66 -21.27 17.45 7.67
N ASP A 67 -21.32 17.65 6.35
CA ASP A 67 -21.50 18.96 5.72
C ASP A 67 -22.95 19.51 5.82
N SER A 68 -23.91 18.64 6.18
CA SER A 68 -25.34 18.99 6.33
C SER A 68 -25.73 19.39 7.76
N LEU A 69 -24.79 19.34 8.70
CA LEU A 69 -24.91 19.71 10.12
C LEU A 69 -24.29 21.08 10.38
#